data_AF-A0A962YNA2-F1
#
_entry.id   AF-A0A962YNA2-F1
#
_cell.length_a   1.000
_cell.length_b   1.000
_cell.length_c   1.000
_cell.angle_alpha   90.00
_cell.angle_beta   90.00
_cell.angle_gamma   90.00
#
_symmetry.space_group_name_H-M   'P 1'
#
loop_
_entity.id
_entity.type
_entity.pdbx_description
1 polymer ?
#
loop_
_entity_poly.entity_id
_entity_poly.type
_entity_poly.pdbx_seq_one_letter_code
_entity_poly.pdbx_strand_id
1 'polypeptide(L)'
;MPTLFDSLQVGALTLPNRILMAPLTRCRAEAEHVPGDLMAEYYRQRARAGLIIAEATMVMEGHSAFWREPGIYSPAQVAGWRKTTEAVHAAGGRIVLQLWHGGRACHPLLNQGAQPVAPSPLAITGDQVQTPQGKQPYVVPRALRDDELPGIVAGFKTAAANARAAGFDGVEIHGANGYLLDQFLRDGSNQRTGPYGGSLENRARLLLEVLEAVCHVWGSDRVGLRLSPLNSYNSMRDSDPIGLVQWLATRLNAFDLAYLHLMRSDFFQQQRGDVLTPCRTHYTGTLIGNMGYTAEEATAALAAGTLDAVAFGTPFLANPDLPARIHAGAPLNAPNPATFYSPGPEGYTDYPTWSAPE
;
A
#
# COMPACT_ATOMS: atom_id res chain seq x y z
N MET A 1 -28.84 5.94 -1.82
CA MET A 1 -27.69 5.02 -1.89
C MET A 1 -26.46 5.86 -2.16
N PRO A 2 -25.32 5.62 -1.48
CA PRO A 2 -24.12 6.43 -1.66
C PRO A 2 -23.56 6.31 -3.08
N THR A 3 -23.09 7.42 -3.64
CA THR A 3 -22.44 7.51 -4.95
C THR A 3 -20.94 7.73 -4.80
N LEU A 4 -20.18 7.53 -5.89
CA LEU A 4 -18.74 7.81 -5.92
C LEU A 4 -18.38 9.26 -5.52
N PHE A 5 -19.31 10.21 -5.64
CA PHE A 5 -19.06 11.64 -5.41
C PHE A 5 -19.55 12.14 -4.05
N ASP A 6 -20.22 11.28 -3.28
CA ASP A 6 -20.66 11.64 -1.94
C ASP A 6 -19.48 11.66 -0.98
N SER A 7 -19.52 12.58 -0.01
CA SER A 7 -18.58 12.61 1.10
C SER A 7 -18.60 11.29 1.89
N LEU A 8 -17.46 10.93 2.48
CA LEU A 8 -17.31 9.75 3.34
C LEU A 8 -16.49 10.10 4.58
N GLN A 9 -16.97 9.74 5.77
CA GLN A 9 -16.16 9.77 6.98
C GLN A 9 -15.35 8.47 7.07
N VAL A 10 -14.03 8.58 7.24
CA VAL A 10 -13.06 7.47 7.34
C VAL A 10 -12.21 7.72 8.58
N GLY A 11 -12.59 7.12 9.71
CA GLY A 11 -12.00 7.44 11.02
C GLY A 11 -12.08 8.95 11.29
N ALA A 12 -10.94 9.62 11.46
CA ALA A 12 -10.83 11.07 11.67
C ALA A 12 -10.85 11.91 10.37
N LEU A 13 -10.86 11.28 9.20
CA LEU A 13 -10.76 11.94 7.90
C LEU A 13 -12.13 12.03 7.21
N THR A 14 -12.60 13.24 6.93
CA THR A 14 -13.74 13.43 6.03
C THR A 14 -13.21 13.53 4.60
N LEU A 15 -13.55 12.57 3.74
CA LEU A 15 -13.17 12.53 2.33
C LEU A 15 -14.24 13.21 1.46
N PRO A 16 -13.88 14.00 0.44
CA PRO A 16 -14.82 14.75 -0.39
C PRO A 16 -15.54 13.87 -1.42
N ASN A 17 -15.01 12.67 -1.69
CA ASN A 17 -15.57 11.68 -2.60
C ASN A 17 -14.99 10.28 -2.24
N ARG A 18 -15.50 9.23 -2.88
CA ARG A 18 -15.16 7.82 -2.63
C ARG A 18 -14.21 7.23 -3.69
N ILE A 19 -13.52 8.09 -4.45
CA ILE A 19 -12.56 7.74 -5.51
C ILE A 19 -11.15 7.96 -4.96
N LEU A 20 -10.51 6.89 -4.49
CA LEU A 20 -9.22 6.98 -3.81
C LEU A 20 -8.07 6.64 -4.77
N MET A 21 -6.92 7.28 -4.59
CA MET A 21 -5.70 6.90 -5.30
C MET A 21 -5.01 5.77 -4.55
N ALA A 22 -4.90 4.62 -5.20
CA ALA A 22 -4.20 3.46 -4.64
C ALA A 22 -2.69 3.75 -4.51
N PRO A 23 -1.99 3.05 -3.60
CA PRO A 23 -0.54 3.14 -3.46
C PRO A 23 0.15 2.53 -4.68
N LEU A 24 1.00 3.33 -5.33
CA LEU A 24 1.62 3.00 -6.61
C LEU A 24 3.11 3.36 -6.53
N THR A 25 4.01 2.39 -6.35
CA THR A 25 5.46 2.63 -6.40
C THR A 25 5.87 3.15 -7.77
N ARG A 26 6.60 4.29 -7.79
CA ARG A 26 6.99 4.94 -9.06
C ARG A 26 8.50 5.09 -9.24
N CYS A 27 9.31 4.70 -8.25
CA CYS A 27 10.77 4.70 -8.33
C CYS A 27 11.38 6.06 -8.72
N ARG A 28 10.85 7.15 -8.16
CA ARG A 28 11.23 8.54 -8.50
C ARG A 28 11.74 9.35 -7.31
N ALA A 29 12.10 8.66 -6.23
CA ALA A 29 12.89 9.30 -5.19
C ALA A 29 14.28 9.67 -5.73
N GLU A 30 14.83 10.72 -5.15
CA GLU A 30 16.21 11.14 -5.38
C GLU A 30 17.19 10.12 -4.75
N ALA A 31 18.47 10.47 -4.75
CA ALA A 31 19.47 9.67 -4.04
C ALA A 31 19.08 9.48 -2.56
N GLU A 32 19.55 8.39 -1.96
CA GLU A 32 19.26 8.01 -0.57
C GLU A 32 17.75 7.90 -0.25
N HIS A 33 16.94 7.58 -1.28
CA HIS A 33 15.50 7.39 -1.17
C HIS A 33 14.75 8.63 -0.64
N VAL A 34 15.27 9.83 -0.91
CA VAL A 34 14.68 11.11 -0.48
C VAL A 34 13.61 11.55 -1.50
N PRO A 35 12.36 11.86 -1.08
CA PRO A 35 11.38 12.44 -1.99
C PRO A 35 11.79 13.83 -2.49
N GLY A 36 11.68 14.04 -3.80
CA GLY A 36 12.03 15.30 -4.48
C GLY A 36 10.81 16.13 -4.92
N ASP A 37 11.07 17.29 -5.52
CA ASP A 37 10.03 18.23 -5.97
C ASP A 37 9.14 17.61 -7.07
N LEU A 38 9.70 16.70 -7.89
CA LEU A 38 8.94 15.97 -8.91
C LEU A 38 7.83 15.10 -8.30
N MET A 39 8.10 14.45 -7.16
CA MET A 39 7.10 13.67 -6.44
C MET A 39 6.02 14.57 -5.83
N ALA A 40 6.41 15.73 -5.30
CA ALA A 40 5.46 16.71 -4.77
C ALA A 40 4.47 17.18 -5.84
N GLU A 41 4.96 17.51 -7.05
CA GLU A 41 4.12 17.87 -8.19
C GLU A 41 3.17 16.73 -8.59
N TYR A 42 3.67 15.49 -8.66
CA TYR A 42 2.86 14.32 -9.02
C TYR A 42 1.66 14.10 -8.10
N TYR A 43 1.88 14.18 -6.78
CA TYR A 43 0.80 14.01 -5.82
C TYR A 43 -0.11 15.25 -5.79
N ARG A 44 0.43 16.47 -5.91
CA ARG A 44 -0.37 17.70 -6.01
C ARG A 44 -1.38 17.64 -7.16
N GLN A 45 -0.96 17.18 -8.34
CA GLN A 45 -1.83 17.02 -9.51
C GLN A 45 -3.03 16.09 -9.24
N ARG A 46 -2.91 15.16 -8.30
CA ARG A 46 -3.91 14.14 -7.96
C ARG A 46 -4.69 14.45 -6.68
N ALA A 47 -4.52 15.64 -6.10
CA ALA A 47 -5.15 16.07 -4.85
C ALA A 47 -6.69 16.08 -4.87
N ARG A 48 -7.33 15.97 -6.05
CA ARG A 48 -8.79 15.82 -6.19
C ARG A 48 -9.31 14.43 -5.83
N ALA A 49 -8.44 13.43 -5.68
CA ALA A 49 -8.81 12.14 -5.13
C ALA A 49 -9.44 12.31 -3.74
N GLY A 50 -10.38 11.42 -3.38
CA GLY A 50 -10.99 11.43 -2.06
C GLY A 50 -9.93 11.30 -0.96
N LEU A 51 -8.99 10.38 -1.18
CA LEU A 51 -7.77 10.19 -0.39
C LEU A 51 -6.66 9.74 -1.35
N ILE A 52 -5.45 10.25 -1.14
CA ILE A 52 -4.23 9.71 -1.72
C ILE A 52 -3.58 8.76 -0.72
N ILE A 53 -3.32 7.53 -1.14
CA ILE A 53 -2.43 6.63 -0.41
C ILE A 53 -1.09 6.70 -1.14
N ALA A 54 -0.09 7.31 -0.51
CA ALA A 54 1.24 7.46 -1.10
C ALA A 54 1.88 6.09 -1.37
N GLU A 55 2.87 6.08 -2.26
CA GLU A 55 3.59 4.87 -2.62
C GLU A 55 4.23 4.16 -1.42
N ALA A 56 4.45 2.86 -1.56
CA ALA A 56 5.09 2.02 -0.55
C ALA A 56 6.42 2.65 -0.13
N THR A 57 6.52 3.02 1.15
CA THR A 57 7.64 3.82 1.68
C THR A 57 8.38 3.04 2.75
N MET A 58 9.69 2.91 2.55
CA MET A 58 10.56 2.06 3.35
C MET A 58 10.67 2.58 4.80
N VAL A 59 10.31 1.74 5.76
CA VAL A 59 10.29 2.08 7.21
C VAL A 59 11.65 1.99 7.89
N MET A 60 12.59 1.25 7.30
CA MET A 60 13.91 0.96 7.87
C MET A 60 14.96 0.95 6.76
N GLU A 61 16.12 1.55 7.00
CA GLU A 61 17.24 1.54 6.06
C GLU A 61 17.70 0.10 5.74
N GLY A 62 18.23 -0.12 4.55
CA GLY A 62 18.79 -1.42 4.14
C GLY A 62 17.74 -2.48 3.78
N HIS A 63 16.47 -2.09 3.62
CA HIS A 63 15.35 -2.97 3.28
C HIS A 63 14.64 -2.59 1.97
N SER A 64 15.39 -2.05 1.02
CA SER A 64 14.95 -1.63 -0.31
C SER A 64 14.63 -2.85 -1.18
N ALA A 65 13.48 -2.82 -1.87
CA ALA A 65 13.11 -3.83 -2.89
C ALA A 65 13.02 -3.24 -4.30
N PHE A 66 13.06 -1.92 -4.42
CA PHE A 66 13.26 -1.19 -5.65
C PHE A 66 14.56 -0.39 -5.55
N TRP A 67 14.96 0.27 -6.63
CA TRP A 67 16.15 1.14 -6.60
C TRP A 67 15.81 2.53 -6.04
N ARG A 68 14.67 3.09 -6.41
CA ARG A 68 14.35 4.50 -6.14
C ARG A 68 12.97 4.70 -5.52
N GLU A 69 12.46 3.72 -4.78
CA GLU A 69 11.35 3.96 -3.87
C GLU A 69 11.76 4.94 -2.75
N PRO A 70 10.84 5.69 -2.15
CA PRO A 70 11.17 6.57 -1.03
C PRO A 70 11.31 5.82 0.31
N GLY A 71 12.02 6.44 1.25
CA GLY A 71 12.09 6.04 2.66
C GLY A 71 11.39 7.02 3.60
N ILE A 72 11.26 6.65 4.88
CA ILE A 72 10.77 7.51 5.97
C ILE A 72 11.51 7.23 7.30
N TYR A 73 12.79 6.85 7.23
CA TYR A 73 13.63 6.54 8.40
C TYR A 73 14.63 7.64 8.74
N SER A 74 14.85 8.62 7.85
CA SER A 74 15.83 9.70 8.05
C SER A 74 15.20 11.10 8.10
N PRO A 75 15.86 12.08 8.75
CA PRO A 75 15.40 13.48 8.73
C PRO A 75 15.29 14.08 7.34
N ALA A 76 16.20 13.72 6.42
CA ALA A 76 16.17 14.20 5.04
C ALA A 76 14.92 13.70 4.30
N GLN A 77 14.54 12.44 4.51
CA GLN A 77 13.31 11.87 3.95
C GLN A 77 12.06 12.52 4.53
N VAL A 78 12.02 12.79 5.84
CA VAL A 78 10.92 13.55 6.47
C VAL A 78 10.78 14.93 5.85
N ALA A 79 11.88 15.65 5.63
CA ALA A 79 11.86 16.96 4.97
C ALA A 79 11.40 16.89 3.51
N GLY A 80 11.83 15.87 2.77
CA GLY A 80 11.37 15.62 1.40
C GLY A 80 9.87 15.34 1.34
N TRP A 81 9.37 14.46 2.21
CA TRP A 81 7.94 14.17 2.29
C TRP A 81 7.10 15.37 2.70
N ARG A 82 7.61 16.26 3.56
CA ARG A 82 6.90 17.48 3.95
C ARG A 82 6.57 18.38 2.76
N LYS A 83 7.46 18.50 1.79
CA LYS A 83 7.18 19.23 0.55
C LYS A 83 5.97 18.65 -0.18
N THR A 84 5.88 17.32 -0.23
CA THR A 84 4.77 16.60 -0.88
C THR A 84 3.45 16.82 -0.14
N THR A 85 3.44 16.66 1.18
CA THR A 85 2.20 16.85 1.96
C THR A 85 1.73 18.30 1.90
N GLU A 86 2.64 19.28 2.02
CA GLU A 86 2.33 20.71 1.86
C GLU A 86 1.72 21.01 0.48
N ALA A 87 2.30 20.47 -0.60
CA ALA A 87 1.77 20.66 -1.95
C ALA A 87 0.36 20.05 -2.11
N VAL A 88 0.13 18.84 -1.58
CA VAL A 88 -1.19 18.19 -1.61
C VAL A 88 -2.22 18.99 -0.81
N HIS A 89 -1.86 19.43 0.40
CA HIS A 89 -2.74 20.20 1.28
C HIS A 89 -3.05 21.58 0.69
N ALA A 90 -2.08 22.26 0.08
CA ALA A 90 -2.30 23.52 -0.64
C ALA A 90 -3.27 23.35 -1.83
N ALA A 91 -3.33 22.16 -2.43
CA ALA A 91 -4.30 21.81 -3.47
C ALA A 91 -5.65 21.27 -2.92
N GLY A 92 -5.83 21.25 -1.59
CA GLY A 92 -7.06 20.81 -0.91
C GLY A 92 -7.22 19.29 -0.78
N GLY A 93 -6.16 18.52 -1.03
CA GLY A 93 -6.17 17.06 -0.95
C GLY A 93 -5.94 16.52 0.46
N ARG A 94 -6.11 15.21 0.62
CA ARG A 94 -5.66 14.44 1.79
C ARG A 94 -4.71 13.34 1.35
N ILE A 95 -3.68 13.07 2.14
CA ILE A 95 -2.67 12.05 1.84
C ILE A 95 -2.25 11.28 3.09
N VAL A 96 -2.20 9.96 2.96
CA VAL A 96 -1.64 9.05 3.97
C VAL A 96 -0.40 8.36 3.43
N LEU A 97 0.54 8.01 4.31
CA LEU A 97 1.77 7.32 3.91
C LEU A 97 1.62 5.80 4.06
N GLN A 98 1.93 5.04 3.01
CA GLN A 98 1.99 3.58 3.12
C GLN A 98 3.32 3.12 3.72
N LEU A 99 3.28 2.63 4.96
CA LEU A 99 4.43 2.09 5.70
C LEU A 99 4.75 0.68 5.23
N TRP A 100 5.98 0.47 4.77
CA TRP A 100 6.36 -0.72 4.04
C TRP A 100 7.76 -1.24 4.40
N HIS A 101 7.90 -2.58 4.37
CA HIS A 101 9.16 -3.29 4.54
C HIS A 101 9.25 -4.44 3.51
N GLY A 102 10.27 -4.43 2.65
CA GLY A 102 10.37 -5.35 1.50
C GLY A 102 10.52 -6.83 1.87
N GLY A 103 11.17 -7.14 2.98
CA GLY A 103 11.35 -8.53 3.44
C GLY A 103 12.14 -9.35 2.42
N ARG A 104 11.67 -10.53 2.03
CA ARG A 104 12.35 -11.37 1.01
C ARG A 104 12.40 -10.76 -0.41
N ALA A 105 11.67 -9.68 -0.67
CA ALA A 105 11.74 -8.96 -1.93
C ALA A 105 12.95 -8.01 -2.02
N CYS A 106 13.64 -7.76 -0.92
CA CYS A 106 14.88 -6.98 -0.94
C CYS A 106 15.98 -7.71 -1.72
N HIS A 107 17.02 -6.99 -2.13
CA HIS A 107 18.20 -7.58 -2.77
C HIS A 107 19.51 -6.93 -2.28
N PRO A 108 20.61 -7.68 -2.08
CA PRO A 108 21.88 -7.11 -1.61
C PRO A 108 22.43 -5.99 -2.49
N LEU A 109 22.23 -6.07 -3.82
CA LEU A 109 22.64 -5.03 -4.77
C LEU A 109 21.89 -3.69 -4.60
N LEU A 110 20.77 -3.68 -3.87
CA LEU A 110 20.01 -2.48 -3.54
C LEU A 110 20.35 -1.95 -2.15
N ASN A 111 21.04 -2.75 -1.31
CA ASN A 111 21.15 -2.52 0.13
C ASN A 111 22.58 -2.66 0.63
N GLN A 112 23.58 -2.25 -0.17
CA GLN A 112 25.00 -2.27 0.21
C GLN A 112 25.50 -3.64 0.71
N GLY A 113 24.97 -4.73 0.14
CA GLY A 113 25.31 -6.10 0.54
C GLY A 113 24.47 -6.67 1.68
N ALA A 114 23.56 -5.90 2.28
CA ALA A 114 22.68 -6.40 3.33
C ALA A 114 21.81 -7.56 2.81
N GLN A 115 21.79 -8.66 3.56
CA GLN A 115 20.99 -9.82 3.22
C GLN A 115 19.50 -9.56 3.50
N PRO A 116 18.59 -9.86 2.56
CA PRO A 116 17.15 -9.78 2.80
C PRO A 116 16.73 -10.65 3.98
N VAL A 117 15.67 -10.22 4.68
CA VAL A 117 15.14 -10.91 5.86
C VAL A 117 13.71 -11.36 5.62
N ALA A 118 13.30 -12.47 6.24
CA ALA A 118 12.01 -13.10 6.01
C ALA A 118 11.59 -13.97 7.21
N PRO A 119 10.34 -14.48 7.26
CA PRO A 119 9.96 -15.50 8.23
C PRO A 119 10.69 -16.84 8.01
N SER A 120 11.01 -17.18 6.76
CA SER A 120 11.63 -18.46 6.38
C SER A 120 12.62 -18.26 5.23
N PRO A 121 13.64 -19.13 5.07
CA PRO A 121 14.69 -18.98 4.05
C PRO A 121 14.21 -19.44 2.67
N LEU A 122 13.15 -18.79 2.16
CA LEU A 122 12.50 -19.09 0.89
C LEU A 122 12.60 -17.88 -0.05
N ALA A 123 13.38 -18.01 -1.12
CA ALA A 123 13.47 -16.99 -2.16
C ALA A 123 12.15 -16.87 -2.95
N ILE A 124 11.91 -15.70 -3.52
CA ILE A 124 10.86 -15.50 -4.53
C ILE A 124 11.28 -16.24 -5.81
N THR A 125 10.33 -16.94 -6.43
CA THR A 125 10.52 -17.75 -7.64
C THR A 125 9.56 -17.33 -8.75
N GLY A 126 9.98 -17.52 -10.01
CA GLY A 126 9.15 -17.16 -11.18
C GLY A 126 9.14 -15.66 -11.51
N ASP A 127 9.99 -14.86 -10.85
CA ASP A 127 10.19 -13.44 -11.14
C ASP A 127 11.64 -13.01 -10.82
N GLN A 128 12.02 -11.80 -11.22
CA GLN A 128 13.33 -11.20 -11.01
C GLN A 128 13.20 -9.78 -10.47
N VAL A 129 14.13 -9.37 -9.60
CA VAL A 129 14.23 -7.99 -9.10
C VAL A 129 15.01 -7.13 -10.07
N GLN A 130 14.54 -5.91 -10.32
CA GLN A 130 15.30 -4.91 -11.08
C GLN A 130 16.36 -4.28 -10.18
N THR A 131 17.63 -4.37 -10.59
CA THR A 131 18.77 -3.80 -9.84
C THR A 131 19.56 -2.82 -10.72
N PRO A 132 20.55 -2.10 -10.15
CA PRO A 132 21.51 -1.32 -10.94
C PRO A 132 22.27 -2.12 -11.99
N GLN A 133 22.36 -3.44 -11.82
CA GLN A 133 23.05 -4.35 -12.72
C GLN A 133 22.06 -5.11 -13.62
N GLY A 134 20.85 -4.58 -13.82
CA GLY A 134 19.78 -5.24 -14.57
C GLY A 134 18.93 -6.18 -13.72
N LYS A 135 18.12 -7.01 -14.37
CA LYS A 135 17.27 -8.00 -13.70
C LYS A 135 18.13 -9.10 -13.09
N GLN A 136 17.89 -9.39 -11.82
CA GLN A 136 18.60 -10.42 -11.07
C GLN A 136 17.61 -11.39 -10.42
N PRO A 137 17.95 -12.67 -10.25
CA PRO A 137 17.19 -13.57 -9.40
C PRO A 137 17.12 -13.05 -7.97
N TYR A 138 16.01 -13.30 -7.27
CA TYR A 138 15.95 -13.07 -5.83
C TYR A 138 16.90 -14.02 -5.09
N VAL A 139 17.53 -13.53 -4.03
CA VAL A 139 18.43 -14.33 -3.18
C VAL A 139 17.64 -15.03 -2.07
N VAL A 140 18.21 -16.11 -1.51
CA VAL A 140 17.63 -16.74 -0.31
C VAL A 140 17.74 -15.77 0.88
N PRO A 141 16.61 -15.37 1.48
CA PRO A 141 16.62 -14.46 2.62
C PRO A 141 17.09 -15.19 3.88
N ARG A 142 17.57 -14.42 4.86
CA ARG A 142 17.81 -14.90 6.21
C ARG A 142 16.50 -14.97 6.98
N ALA A 143 16.24 -16.09 7.66
CA ALA A 143 15.12 -16.17 8.59
C ALA A 143 15.37 -15.25 9.80
N LEU A 144 14.40 -14.39 10.12
CA LEU A 144 14.42 -13.59 11.34
C LEU A 144 14.34 -14.50 12.56
N ARG A 145 15.08 -14.19 13.61
CA ARG A 145 14.90 -14.80 14.92
C ARG A 145 13.78 -14.07 15.66
N ASP A 146 13.17 -14.74 16.64
CA ASP A 146 12.06 -14.14 17.41
C ASP A 146 12.51 -12.88 18.17
N ASP A 147 13.77 -12.82 18.63
CA ASP A 147 14.35 -11.66 19.31
C ASP A 147 14.63 -10.45 18.39
N GLU A 148 14.53 -10.61 17.07
CA GLU A 148 14.66 -9.51 16.10
C GLU A 148 13.32 -8.83 15.77
N LEU A 149 12.19 -9.51 15.99
CA LEU A 149 10.87 -9.02 15.62
C LEU A 149 10.44 -7.76 16.38
N PRO A 150 10.77 -7.57 17.68
CA PRO A 150 10.55 -6.29 18.34
C PRO A 150 11.26 -5.11 17.64
N GLY A 151 12.41 -5.35 17.00
CA GLY A 151 13.11 -4.34 16.21
C GLY A 151 12.35 -3.92 14.96
N ILE A 152 11.68 -4.87 14.28
CA ILE A 152 10.78 -4.56 13.15
C ILE A 152 9.61 -3.70 13.61
N VAL A 153 8.95 -4.08 14.71
CA VAL A 153 7.83 -3.31 15.30
C VAL A 153 8.27 -1.89 15.66
N ALA A 154 9.45 -1.74 16.28
CA ALA A 154 10.03 -0.44 16.60
C ALA A 154 10.35 0.41 15.35
N GLY A 155 10.80 -0.23 14.27
CA GLY A 155 11.00 0.42 12.96
C GLY A 155 9.71 1.00 12.40
N PHE A 156 8.63 0.22 12.35
CA PHE A 156 7.31 0.71 11.94
C PHE A 156 6.80 1.85 12.83
N LYS A 157 6.98 1.75 14.16
CA LYS A 157 6.60 2.82 15.10
C LYS A 157 7.35 4.12 14.83
N THR A 158 8.66 4.03 14.58
CA THR A 158 9.51 5.19 14.27
C THR A 158 9.11 5.82 12.93
N ALA A 159 8.91 4.99 11.91
CA ALA A 159 8.42 5.43 10.61
C ALA A 159 7.05 6.12 10.69
N ALA A 160 6.14 5.61 11.52
CA ALA A 160 4.84 6.25 11.77
C ALA A 160 5.00 7.63 12.43
N ALA A 161 5.92 7.79 13.39
CA ALA A 161 6.21 9.09 14.01
C ALA A 161 6.84 10.06 13.01
N ASN A 162 7.73 9.57 12.14
CA ASN A 162 8.34 10.35 11.07
C ASN A 162 7.30 10.78 10.01
N ALA A 163 6.35 9.91 9.66
CA ALA A 163 5.23 10.26 8.78
C ALA A 163 4.39 11.40 9.40
N ARG A 164 4.15 11.37 10.72
CA ARG A 164 3.45 12.46 11.40
C ARG A 164 4.25 13.76 11.34
N ALA A 165 5.56 13.69 11.60
CA ALA A 165 6.45 14.84 11.50
C ALA A 165 6.55 15.39 10.06
N ALA A 166 6.37 14.55 9.05
CA ALA A 166 6.32 14.95 7.65
C ALA A 166 5.00 15.65 7.28
N GLY A 167 3.95 15.55 8.10
CA GLY A 167 2.67 16.25 7.87
C GLY A 167 1.64 15.43 7.09
N PHE A 168 1.71 14.10 7.10
CA PHE A 168 0.64 13.27 6.56
C PHE A 168 -0.64 13.35 7.39
N ASP A 169 -1.78 12.98 6.79
CA ASP A 169 -3.08 12.95 7.47
C ASP A 169 -3.31 11.67 8.29
N GLY A 170 -2.48 10.65 8.03
CA GLY A 170 -2.52 9.32 8.61
C GLY A 170 -1.54 8.38 7.92
N VAL A 171 -1.65 7.09 8.20
CA VAL A 171 -0.78 6.05 7.62
C VAL A 171 -1.56 4.81 7.21
N GLU A 172 -1.06 4.09 6.20
CA GLU A 172 -1.54 2.76 5.82
C GLU A 172 -0.44 1.73 6.09
N ILE A 173 -0.72 0.67 6.84
CA ILE A 173 0.21 -0.45 7.00
C ILE A 173 0.12 -1.38 5.79
N HIS A 174 1.26 -1.65 5.15
CA HIS A 174 1.32 -2.56 4.01
C HIS A 174 1.42 -4.03 4.44
N GLY A 175 0.26 -4.66 4.70
CA GLY A 175 0.11 -6.10 4.98
C GLY A 175 -0.20 -6.96 3.76
N ALA A 176 0.37 -6.64 2.59
CA ALA A 176 -0.06 -7.17 1.30
C ALA A 176 1.12 -7.40 0.34
N ASN A 177 0.83 -7.96 -0.84
CA ASN A 177 1.69 -8.10 -2.02
C ASN A 177 3.01 -8.83 -1.76
N GLY A 178 3.02 -9.75 -0.79
CA GLY A 178 4.17 -10.58 -0.48
C GLY A 178 5.37 -9.83 0.09
N TYR A 179 5.13 -8.71 0.76
CA TYR A 179 6.13 -8.00 1.56
C TYR A 179 6.13 -8.48 3.00
N LEU A 180 7.03 -7.98 3.87
CA LEU A 180 7.39 -8.65 5.12
C LEU A 180 6.18 -9.09 5.96
N LEU A 181 5.20 -8.21 6.17
CA LEU A 181 4.02 -8.53 6.99
C LEU A 181 3.14 -9.61 6.34
N ASP A 182 2.94 -9.56 5.02
CA ASP A 182 2.22 -10.58 4.26
C ASP A 182 3.00 -11.91 4.20
N GLN A 183 4.34 -11.84 4.16
CA GLN A 183 5.22 -13.01 4.21
C GLN A 183 5.02 -13.78 5.51
N PHE A 184 4.90 -13.09 6.66
CA PHE A 184 4.57 -13.73 7.95
C PHE A 184 3.13 -14.23 7.98
N LEU A 185 2.21 -13.48 7.39
CA LEU A 185 0.79 -13.78 7.45
C LEU A 185 0.42 -15.08 6.73
N ARG A 186 1.02 -15.35 5.57
CA ARG A 186 0.59 -16.44 4.68
C ARG A 186 1.48 -17.67 4.77
N ASP A 187 0.85 -18.85 4.82
CA ASP A 187 1.56 -20.11 5.09
C ASP A 187 2.48 -20.54 3.95
N GLY A 188 2.24 -20.11 2.71
CA GLY A 188 3.13 -20.42 1.58
C GLY A 188 4.54 -19.85 1.74
N SER A 189 4.71 -18.77 2.51
CA SER A 189 6.02 -18.15 2.78
C SER A 189 6.48 -18.30 4.23
N ASN A 190 5.57 -18.50 5.17
CA ASN A 190 5.90 -18.68 6.58
C ASN A 190 5.86 -20.16 6.99
N GLN A 191 7.05 -20.77 7.04
CA GLN A 191 7.27 -22.16 7.47
C GLN A 191 7.81 -22.23 8.92
N ARG A 192 7.66 -21.15 9.70
CA ARG A 192 8.13 -21.12 11.09
C ARG A 192 7.32 -22.08 11.96
N THR A 193 7.99 -22.63 12.96
CA THR A 193 7.36 -23.22 14.15
C THR A 193 7.52 -22.23 15.30
N GLY A 194 6.57 -22.16 16.23
CA GLY A 194 6.63 -21.25 17.38
C GLY A 194 5.69 -20.03 17.29
N PRO A 195 5.96 -18.95 18.05
CA PRO A 195 4.97 -17.89 18.32
C PRO A 195 4.61 -17.04 17.10
N TYR A 196 5.42 -17.09 16.03
CA TYR A 196 5.20 -16.35 14.78
C TYR A 196 4.95 -17.26 13.57
N GLY A 197 4.60 -18.54 13.78
CA GLY A 197 4.32 -19.50 12.69
C GLY A 197 3.30 -20.57 13.05
N GLY A 198 2.91 -21.35 12.04
CA GLY A 198 1.90 -22.40 12.17
C GLY A 198 0.48 -21.84 12.19
N SER A 199 -0.12 -21.69 13.38
CA SER A 199 -1.51 -21.25 13.52
C SER A 199 -1.73 -19.86 12.91
N LEU A 200 -2.97 -19.59 12.52
CA LEU A 200 -3.37 -18.29 11.96
C LEU A 200 -3.07 -17.13 12.92
N GLU A 201 -3.32 -17.33 14.21
CA GLU A 201 -3.00 -16.35 15.26
C GLU A 201 -1.51 -16.01 15.29
N ASN A 202 -0.65 -17.04 15.25
CA ASN A 202 0.79 -16.84 15.29
C ASN A 202 1.31 -16.18 14.00
N ARG A 203 0.81 -16.59 12.84
CA ARG A 203 1.16 -15.96 11.56
C ARG A 203 0.76 -14.48 11.50
N ALA A 204 -0.39 -14.14 12.08
CA ALA A 204 -0.87 -12.76 12.14
C ALA A 204 -0.19 -11.90 13.22
N ARG A 205 0.53 -12.51 14.18
CA ARG A 205 1.08 -11.84 15.37
C ARG A 205 1.91 -10.59 15.04
N LEU A 206 2.87 -10.70 14.12
CA LEU A 206 3.72 -9.56 13.74
C LEU A 206 2.91 -8.40 13.15
N LEU A 207 1.92 -8.70 12.30
CA LEU A 207 1.04 -7.68 11.73
C LEU A 207 0.24 -6.95 12.81
N LEU A 208 -0.30 -7.70 13.79
CA LEU A 208 -1.08 -7.14 14.89
C LEU A 208 -0.22 -6.31 15.85
N GLU A 209 1.02 -6.75 16.15
CA GLU A 209 1.98 -5.99 16.95
C GLU A 209 2.38 -4.67 16.27
N VAL A 210 2.58 -4.69 14.94
CA VAL A 210 2.83 -3.47 14.14
C VAL A 210 1.61 -2.55 14.16
N LEU A 211 0.40 -3.08 13.96
CA LEU A 211 -0.85 -2.30 14.05
C LEU A 211 -0.97 -1.60 15.39
N GLU A 212 -0.77 -2.33 16.49
CA GLU A 212 -0.83 -1.77 17.84
C GLU A 212 0.21 -0.64 18.01
N ALA A 213 1.47 -0.88 17.64
CA ALA A 213 2.54 0.09 17.80
C ALA A 213 2.31 1.38 16.97
N VAL A 214 1.75 1.25 15.76
CA VAL A 214 1.43 2.39 14.89
C VAL A 214 0.18 3.12 15.38
N CYS A 215 -0.84 2.42 15.88
CA CYS A 215 -2.03 3.03 16.49
C CYS A 215 -1.67 3.84 17.74
N HIS A 216 -0.70 3.39 18.55
CA HIS A 216 -0.17 4.19 19.67
C HIS A 216 0.43 5.53 19.25
N VAL A 217 0.95 5.63 18.02
CA VAL A 217 1.42 6.91 17.48
C VAL A 217 0.23 7.72 16.98
N TRP A 218 -0.60 7.14 16.11
CA TRP A 218 -1.56 7.90 15.30
C TRP A 218 -2.95 8.11 15.92
N GLY A 219 -3.37 7.25 16.83
CA GLY A 219 -4.78 6.93 17.00
C GLY A 219 -5.24 5.96 15.90
N SER A 220 -6.10 5.00 16.23
CA SER A 220 -6.58 4.00 15.26
C SER A 220 -7.40 4.61 14.13
N ASP A 221 -8.10 5.71 14.40
CA ASP A 221 -8.91 6.49 13.48
C ASP A 221 -8.11 7.22 12.37
N ARG A 222 -6.78 7.09 12.36
CA ARG A 222 -5.88 7.57 11.29
C ARG A 222 -4.97 6.47 10.73
N VAL A 223 -5.23 5.21 11.08
CA VAL A 223 -4.46 4.05 10.63
C VAL A 223 -5.33 3.18 9.74
N GLY A 224 -4.88 2.99 8.50
CA GLY A 224 -5.42 2.02 7.57
C GLY A 224 -4.58 0.74 7.51
N LEU A 225 -5.17 -0.35 7.04
CA LEU A 225 -4.48 -1.60 6.75
C LEU A 225 -4.78 -2.06 5.32
N ARG A 226 -3.76 -2.42 4.55
CA ARG A 226 -3.93 -3.05 3.23
C ARG A 226 -3.64 -4.55 3.25
N LEU A 227 -4.54 -5.35 2.68
CA LEU A 227 -4.43 -6.81 2.55
C LEU A 227 -4.63 -7.28 1.11
N SER A 228 -4.00 -8.40 0.75
CA SER A 228 -4.15 -9.03 -0.57
C SER A 228 -4.22 -10.56 -0.47
N PRO A 229 -5.29 -11.14 0.11
CA PRO A 229 -5.31 -12.56 0.49
C PRO A 229 -5.12 -13.53 -0.68
N LEU A 230 -5.52 -13.15 -1.89
CA LEU A 230 -5.39 -13.97 -3.11
C LEU A 230 -4.16 -13.65 -3.94
N ASN A 231 -3.57 -12.46 -3.80
CA ASN A 231 -2.57 -12.01 -4.76
C ASN A 231 -1.32 -12.90 -4.72
N SER A 232 -0.95 -13.51 -5.84
CA SER A 232 0.19 -14.43 -5.92
C SER A 232 1.49 -13.74 -6.30
N TYR A 233 1.45 -12.41 -6.47
CA TYR A 233 2.65 -11.58 -6.63
C TYR A 233 3.69 -11.86 -5.53
N ASN A 234 4.98 -11.77 -5.87
CA ASN A 234 6.09 -12.16 -5.00
C ASN A 234 6.03 -13.61 -4.48
N SER A 235 5.56 -14.52 -5.34
CA SER A 235 5.45 -15.97 -5.07
C SER A 235 4.64 -16.30 -3.82
N MET A 236 3.56 -15.57 -3.59
CA MET A 236 2.73 -15.73 -2.41
C MET A 236 1.58 -16.70 -2.64
N ARG A 237 1.32 -17.55 -1.65
CA ARG A 237 0.19 -18.47 -1.61
C ARG A 237 -0.28 -18.63 -0.17
N ASP A 238 -1.57 -18.87 0.01
CA ASP A 238 -2.12 -19.30 1.30
C ASP A 238 -3.01 -20.53 1.06
N SER A 239 -2.99 -21.50 1.98
CA SER A 239 -3.84 -22.69 1.85
C SER A 239 -5.33 -22.42 2.05
N ASP A 240 -5.69 -21.36 2.79
CA ASP A 240 -7.08 -20.96 3.03
C ASP A 240 -7.23 -19.42 3.07
N PRO A 241 -7.16 -18.75 1.90
CA PRO A 241 -7.25 -17.29 1.83
C PRO A 241 -8.61 -16.73 2.27
N ILE A 242 -9.68 -17.54 2.20
CA ILE A 242 -11.04 -17.16 2.63
C ILE A 242 -11.13 -17.20 4.15
N GLY A 243 -10.68 -18.29 4.79
CA GLY A 243 -10.61 -18.38 6.24
C GLY A 243 -9.67 -17.34 6.86
N LEU A 244 -8.54 -17.06 6.21
CA LEU A 244 -7.61 -15.99 6.59
C LEU A 244 -8.30 -14.63 6.64
N VAL A 245 -9.00 -14.23 5.57
CA VAL A 245 -9.66 -12.91 5.53
C VAL A 245 -10.82 -12.83 6.50
N GLN A 246 -11.61 -13.89 6.67
CA GLN A 246 -12.71 -13.94 7.64
C GLN A 246 -12.21 -13.75 9.08
N TRP A 247 -11.14 -14.45 9.46
CA TRP A 247 -10.56 -14.34 10.79
C TRP A 247 -9.98 -12.95 11.05
N LEU A 248 -9.21 -12.42 10.10
CA LEU A 248 -8.63 -11.08 10.22
C LEU A 248 -9.71 -10.01 10.28
N ALA A 249 -10.70 -10.04 9.39
CA ALA A 249 -11.82 -9.10 9.38
C ALA A 249 -12.52 -9.03 10.75
N THR A 250 -12.77 -10.20 11.36
CA THR A 250 -13.34 -10.27 12.71
C THR A 250 -12.42 -9.66 13.76
N ARG A 251 -11.12 -10.01 13.74
CA ARG A 251 -10.12 -9.57 14.72
C ARG A 251 -9.86 -8.06 14.65
N LEU A 252 -9.86 -7.50 13.44
CA LEU A 252 -9.54 -6.09 13.18
C LEU A 252 -10.62 -5.12 13.70
N ASN A 253 -11.85 -5.58 13.95
CA ASN A 253 -12.88 -4.74 14.56
C ASN A 253 -12.48 -4.23 15.95
N ALA A 254 -11.64 -4.96 16.69
CA ALA A 254 -11.17 -4.52 18.00
C ALA A 254 -10.18 -3.35 17.95
N PHE A 255 -9.61 -3.05 16.77
CA PHE A 255 -8.69 -1.92 16.58
C PHE A 255 -9.41 -0.63 16.23
N ASP A 256 -10.66 -0.68 15.72
CA ASP A 256 -11.39 0.50 15.23
C ASP A 256 -10.55 1.35 14.25
N LEU A 257 -9.99 0.68 13.24
CA LEU A 257 -9.12 1.30 12.24
C LEU A 257 -9.90 2.30 11.36
N ALA A 258 -9.19 3.32 10.85
CA ALA A 258 -9.73 4.26 9.88
C ALA A 258 -10.36 3.54 8.68
N TYR A 259 -9.68 2.50 8.17
CA TYR A 259 -10.20 1.66 7.10
C TYR A 259 -9.44 0.33 6.95
N LEU A 260 -10.09 -0.64 6.31
CA LEU A 260 -9.48 -1.82 5.73
C LEU A 260 -9.48 -1.71 4.20
N HIS A 261 -8.33 -1.86 3.57
CA HIS A 261 -8.13 -1.77 2.14
C HIS A 261 -7.84 -3.16 1.56
N LEU A 262 -8.80 -3.73 0.84
CA LEU A 262 -8.74 -5.10 0.37
C LEU A 262 -8.55 -5.19 -1.14
N MET A 263 -7.49 -5.88 -1.57
CA MET A 263 -7.37 -6.34 -2.95
C MET A 263 -8.21 -7.60 -3.15
N ARG A 264 -9.18 -7.53 -4.07
CA ARG A 264 -10.20 -8.58 -4.22
C ARG A 264 -9.77 -9.81 -5.03
N SER A 265 -8.59 -9.79 -5.64
CA SER A 265 -8.20 -10.76 -6.67
C SER A 265 -6.69 -10.84 -6.89
N ASP A 266 -6.27 -11.80 -7.71
CA ASP A 266 -4.88 -12.13 -8.00
C ASP A 266 -4.42 -11.56 -9.35
N PHE A 267 -3.28 -10.87 -9.40
CA PHE A 267 -2.69 -10.38 -10.66
C PHE A 267 -2.42 -11.51 -11.66
N PHE A 268 -1.94 -12.65 -11.18
CA PHE A 268 -1.51 -13.75 -12.03
C PHE A 268 -2.55 -14.88 -12.13
N GLN A 269 -3.71 -14.71 -11.50
CA GLN A 269 -4.83 -15.66 -11.54
C GLN A 269 -4.44 -17.09 -11.11
N GLN A 270 -3.41 -17.23 -10.29
CA GLN A 270 -2.95 -18.49 -9.70
C GLN A 270 -3.82 -18.90 -8.51
N GLN A 271 -4.42 -17.93 -7.83
CA GLN A 271 -5.39 -18.15 -6.76
C GLN A 271 -6.73 -17.49 -7.13
N ARG A 272 -7.81 -18.14 -6.71
CA ARG A 272 -9.18 -17.69 -6.95
C ARG A 272 -10.00 -17.91 -5.69
N GLY A 273 -10.97 -17.05 -5.46
CA GLY A 273 -11.87 -17.12 -4.32
C GLY A 273 -12.64 -15.83 -4.16
N ASP A 274 -13.73 -15.88 -3.41
CA ASP A 274 -14.42 -14.68 -2.96
C ASP A 274 -13.90 -14.29 -1.57
N VAL A 275 -13.10 -13.22 -1.52
CA VAL A 275 -12.59 -12.66 -0.27
C VAL A 275 -13.35 -11.41 0.16
N LEU A 276 -14.14 -10.82 -0.73
CA LEU A 276 -14.81 -9.55 -0.45
C LEU A 276 -16.07 -9.78 0.40
N THR A 277 -16.90 -10.75 0.02
CA THR A 277 -18.11 -11.10 0.77
C THR A 277 -17.80 -11.49 2.23
N PRO A 278 -16.89 -12.44 2.53
CA PRO A 278 -16.54 -12.75 3.91
C PRO A 278 -15.91 -11.56 4.63
N CYS A 279 -15.05 -10.77 3.97
CA CYS A 279 -14.47 -9.58 4.59
C CYS A 279 -15.56 -8.59 5.00
N ARG A 280 -16.47 -8.22 4.10
CA ARG A 280 -17.56 -7.29 4.40
C ARG A 280 -18.52 -7.82 5.46
N THR A 281 -18.80 -9.13 5.45
CA THR A 281 -19.66 -9.78 6.46
C THR A 281 -19.09 -9.66 7.87
N HIS A 282 -17.76 -9.77 8.01
CA HIS A 282 -17.10 -9.86 9.31
C HIS A 282 -16.45 -8.58 9.79
N TYR A 283 -16.04 -7.67 8.89
CA TYR A 283 -15.50 -6.36 9.24
C TYR A 283 -16.62 -5.33 9.29
N THR A 284 -16.65 -4.48 10.30
CA THR A 284 -17.73 -3.49 10.49
C THR A 284 -17.30 -2.05 10.21
N GLY A 285 -16.00 -1.80 10.05
CA GLY A 285 -15.45 -0.48 9.72
C GLY A 285 -15.53 -0.14 8.22
N THR A 286 -14.86 0.94 7.83
CA THR A 286 -14.79 1.38 6.42
C THR A 286 -14.00 0.39 5.57
N LEU A 287 -14.64 -0.21 4.56
CA LEU A 287 -14.01 -1.14 3.62
C LEU A 287 -13.75 -0.48 2.27
N ILE A 288 -12.47 -0.45 1.88
CA ILE A 288 -12.00 0.06 0.59
C ILE A 288 -11.70 -1.11 -0.33
N GLY A 289 -12.35 -1.16 -1.50
CA GLY A 289 -12.07 -2.15 -2.53
C GLY A 289 -10.96 -1.71 -3.48
N ASN A 290 -10.18 -2.66 -3.98
CA ASN A 290 -9.16 -2.44 -4.99
C ASN A 290 -9.04 -3.63 -5.95
N MET A 291 -8.32 -3.42 -7.06
CA MET A 291 -8.03 -4.37 -8.15
C MET A 291 -9.15 -4.47 -9.20
N GLY A 292 -8.98 -3.70 -10.29
CA GLY A 292 -9.73 -3.88 -11.55
C GLY A 292 -11.13 -3.28 -11.59
N TYR A 293 -11.52 -2.44 -10.63
CA TYR A 293 -12.83 -1.76 -10.67
C TYR A 293 -12.93 -0.76 -11.82
N THR A 294 -14.06 -0.78 -12.53
CA THR A 294 -14.53 0.38 -13.33
C THR A 294 -15.32 1.35 -12.44
N ALA A 295 -15.63 2.54 -12.96
CA ALA A 295 -16.46 3.51 -12.22
C ALA A 295 -17.90 2.98 -12.00
N GLU A 296 -18.44 2.28 -13.00
CA GLU A 296 -19.78 1.69 -12.97
C GLU A 296 -19.83 0.56 -11.93
N GLU A 297 -18.83 -0.33 -11.94
CA GLU A 297 -18.75 -1.41 -10.97
C GLU A 297 -18.55 -0.89 -9.54
N ALA A 298 -17.69 0.12 -9.37
CA ALA A 298 -17.51 0.79 -8.10
C ALA A 298 -18.82 1.41 -7.59
N THR A 299 -19.56 2.11 -8.46
CA THR A 299 -20.86 2.69 -8.12
C THR A 299 -21.87 1.63 -7.69
N ALA A 300 -21.93 0.50 -8.40
CA ALA A 300 -22.79 -0.63 -8.04
C ALA A 300 -22.43 -1.24 -6.68
N ALA A 301 -21.13 -1.40 -6.39
CA ALA A 301 -20.67 -1.93 -5.10
C ALA A 301 -21.01 -1.00 -3.93
N LEU A 302 -20.85 0.31 -4.10
CA LEU A 302 -21.25 1.30 -3.10
C LEU A 302 -22.77 1.29 -2.86
N ALA A 303 -23.56 1.23 -3.94
CA ALA A 303 -25.01 1.18 -3.84
C ALA A 303 -25.51 -0.07 -3.11
N ALA A 304 -24.83 -1.21 -3.31
CA ALA A 304 -25.11 -2.48 -2.64
C ALA A 304 -24.59 -2.55 -1.20
N GLY A 305 -23.83 -1.55 -0.72
CA GLY A 305 -23.22 -1.56 0.62
C GLY A 305 -22.10 -2.59 0.78
N THR A 306 -21.56 -3.12 -0.32
CA THR A 306 -20.45 -4.10 -0.26
C THR A 306 -19.11 -3.42 -0.05
N LEU A 307 -19.01 -2.13 -0.37
CA LEU A 307 -17.83 -1.28 -0.19
C LEU A 307 -18.26 0.12 0.27
N ASP A 308 -17.34 0.82 0.92
CA ASP A 308 -17.51 2.22 1.32
C ASP A 308 -16.78 3.18 0.39
N ALA A 309 -15.66 2.75 -0.20
CA ALA A 309 -14.92 3.47 -1.22
C ALA A 309 -14.12 2.51 -2.13
N VAL A 310 -13.60 3.04 -3.24
CA VAL A 310 -12.78 2.26 -4.17
C VAL A 310 -11.46 2.98 -4.45
N ALA A 311 -10.36 2.25 -4.31
CA ALA A 311 -9.03 2.72 -4.68
C ALA A 311 -8.68 2.31 -6.12
N PHE A 312 -8.37 3.30 -6.95
CA PHE A 312 -7.97 3.10 -8.35
C PHE A 312 -6.44 3.20 -8.47
N GLY A 313 -5.84 2.21 -9.15
CA GLY A 313 -4.40 2.19 -9.40
C GLY A 313 -4.06 2.77 -10.76
N THR A 314 -3.95 1.89 -11.75
CA THR A 314 -3.58 2.23 -13.14
C THR A 314 -4.30 3.46 -13.72
N PRO A 315 -5.62 3.66 -13.54
CA PRO A 315 -6.28 4.87 -14.03
C PRO A 315 -5.67 6.18 -13.48
N PHE A 316 -5.29 6.23 -12.20
CA PHE A 316 -4.66 7.42 -11.60
C PHE A 316 -3.23 7.65 -12.09
N LEU A 317 -2.53 6.66 -12.64
CA LEU A 317 -1.21 6.87 -13.23
C LEU A 317 -1.29 7.88 -14.38
N ALA A 318 -2.27 7.71 -15.26
CA ALA A 318 -2.42 8.49 -16.48
C ALA A 318 -3.43 9.64 -16.38
N ASN A 319 -4.27 9.68 -15.35
CA ASN A 319 -5.38 10.65 -15.23
C ASN A 319 -5.26 11.38 -13.88
N PRO A 320 -4.50 12.49 -13.80
CA PRO A 320 -4.38 13.25 -12.55
C PRO A 320 -5.73 13.77 -12.03
N ASP A 321 -6.67 14.00 -12.94
CA ASP A 321 -8.02 14.50 -12.72
C ASP A 321 -9.10 13.40 -12.82
N LEU A 322 -8.73 12.13 -12.55
CA LEU A 322 -9.63 10.97 -12.68
C LEU A 322 -11.04 11.19 -12.08
N PRO A 323 -11.23 11.77 -10.88
CA PRO A 323 -12.57 12.03 -10.36
C PRO A 323 -13.43 12.92 -11.26
N ALA A 324 -12.84 13.96 -11.85
CA ALA A 324 -13.55 14.87 -12.76
C ALA A 324 -13.92 14.18 -14.07
N ARG A 325 -13.02 13.33 -14.61
CA ARG A 325 -13.31 12.54 -15.81
C ARG A 325 -14.43 11.53 -15.59
N ILE A 326 -14.41 10.81 -14.46
CA ILE A 326 -15.48 9.88 -14.10
C ILE A 326 -16.81 10.63 -13.94
N HIS A 327 -16.80 11.80 -13.30
CA HIS A 327 -18.01 12.61 -13.14
C HIS A 327 -18.63 13.05 -14.47
N ALA A 328 -17.79 13.47 -15.42
CA ALA A 328 -18.23 13.94 -16.72
C ALA A 328 -18.47 12.84 -17.76
N GLY A 329 -18.15 11.58 -17.45
CA GLY A 329 -18.12 10.50 -18.46
C GLY A 329 -17.08 10.75 -19.56
N ALA A 330 -16.01 11.48 -19.24
CA ALA A 330 -14.97 11.87 -20.19
C ALA A 330 -14.03 10.70 -20.52
N PRO A 331 -13.39 10.69 -21.71
CA PRO A 331 -12.40 9.68 -22.06
C PRO A 331 -11.22 9.72 -21.08
N LEU A 332 -10.66 8.54 -20.78
CA LEU A 332 -9.45 8.41 -19.96
C LEU A 332 -8.20 8.39 -20.83
N ASN A 333 -7.14 9.06 -20.38
CA ASN A 333 -5.81 8.91 -20.94
C ASN A 333 -5.36 7.43 -20.80
N ALA A 334 -4.69 6.91 -21.82
CA ALA A 334 -4.11 5.59 -21.78
C ALA A 334 -2.79 5.61 -20.97
N PRO A 335 -2.60 4.72 -20.00
CA PRO A 335 -1.34 4.58 -19.27
C PRO A 335 -0.27 3.96 -20.17
N ASN A 336 0.97 4.40 -20.01
CA ASN A 336 2.15 3.79 -20.63
C ASN A 336 2.93 2.95 -19.61
N PRO A 337 2.85 1.60 -19.65
CA PRO A 337 3.57 0.73 -18.70
C PRO A 337 5.09 0.86 -18.75
N ALA A 338 5.66 1.26 -19.90
CA ALA A 338 7.11 1.40 -20.06
C ALA A 338 7.69 2.51 -19.15
N THR A 339 6.87 3.46 -18.73
CA THR A 339 7.27 4.58 -17.88
C THR A 339 6.81 4.44 -16.42
N PHE A 340 6.24 3.30 -16.03
CA PHE A 340 5.78 3.13 -14.64
C PHE A 340 6.91 3.27 -13.62
N TYR A 341 8.12 2.78 -13.94
CA TYR A 341 9.29 2.79 -13.06
C TYR A 341 10.50 3.52 -13.66
N SER A 342 10.31 4.31 -14.73
CA SER A 342 11.37 5.11 -15.34
C SER A 342 11.68 6.38 -14.52
N PRO A 343 12.91 6.93 -14.62
CA PRO A 343 13.24 8.22 -14.03
C PRO A 343 12.57 9.38 -14.79
N GLY A 344 12.56 10.55 -14.17
CA GLY A 344 12.13 11.80 -14.80
C GLY A 344 10.61 12.00 -14.89
N PRO A 345 10.19 13.14 -15.49
CA PRO A 345 8.78 13.55 -15.53
C PRO A 345 7.92 12.78 -16.53
N GLU A 346 8.55 12.11 -17.51
CA GLU A 346 7.84 11.38 -18.57
C GLU A 346 7.02 10.21 -18.00
N GLY A 347 5.75 10.14 -18.41
CA GLY A 347 4.78 9.20 -17.88
C GLY A 347 4.52 9.34 -16.37
N TYR A 348 4.74 10.52 -15.81
CA TYR A 348 4.58 10.82 -14.38
C TYR A 348 3.73 12.07 -14.18
N THR A 349 4.26 13.23 -14.55
CA THR A 349 3.66 14.56 -14.37
C THR A 349 3.24 15.23 -15.68
N ASP A 350 3.48 14.57 -16.80
CA ASP A 350 3.24 15.05 -18.17
C ASP A 350 1.91 14.56 -18.78
N TYR A 351 1.16 13.70 -18.07
CA TYR A 351 -0.18 13.33 -18.50
C TYR A 351 -1.13 14.55 -18.42
N PRO A 352 -1.84 14.89 -19.51
CA PRO A 352 -2.70 16.07 -19.54
C PRO A 352 -3.96 15.88 -18.69
N THR A 353 -4.42 16.94 -18.05
CA THR A 353 -5.78 17.03 -17.49
C THR A 353 -6.81 17.16 -18.61
N TRP A 354 -8.03 16.70 -18.38
CA TRP A 354 -9.15 16.92 -19.28
C TRP A 354 -9.70 18.32 -19.12
N SER A 355 -9.88 19.00 -20.25
CA SER A 355 -10.72 20.18 -20.37
C SER A 355 -11.88 19.82 -21.30
N ALA A 356 -13.10 20.19 -20.94
CA ALA A 356 -14.23 20.07 -21.85
C ALA A 356 -13.92 20.83 -23.15
N PRO A 357 -14.32 20.32 -24.32
CA PRO A 357 -14.31 21.12 -25.55
C PRO A 357 -15.14 22.38 -25.34
N GLU A 358 -14.61 23.54 -25.74
CA GLU A 358 -15.34 24.82 -25.76
C GLU A 358 -16.59 24.78 -26.66
#